data_AF-A0A395STZ0-F1
#
_entry.id   AF-A0A395STZ0-F1
#
_cell.length_a   1.000
_cell.length_b   1.000
_cell.length_c   1.000
_cell.angle_alpha   90.00
_cell.angle_beta   90.00
_cell.angle_gamma   90.00
#
_symmetry.space_group_name_H-M   'P 1'
#
loop_
_entity.id
_entity.type
_entity.pdbx_description
1 polymer ?
#
loop_
_entity_poly.entity_id
_entity_poly.type
_entity_poly.pdbx_seq_one_letter_code
_entity_poly.pdbx_strand_id
1 'polypeptide(L)'
;MEFRERSYSTGADDKQLKPTTRINDETWERFKPFLCSLYKKYTLSVVMKIMEKKFGIIQSKRQYGYRFEKWGIKKYNASEKKTTMVSLSPGGFNESLDFGDIDFDQEPRGFDHHTLLDLPSEDILMTTTGSDDMDFDEPLDCTEHLIQYPWSTGSTEETSKLAADFCAAMLDDSNAFDLYSSLHQSVTNSSQPYPETRQFLAISCARVAGKPDNACRARDLLAREWPDSLTAKNSEFIFLLSILKAYVGSHQEDSDKSNFMQQVKQIVEQILTIDRALPDMTHKYSSIDLVTFFFLNYAFEIYDDCFDQSNPPDFMTEHLLHEFIKKQPFIKTLRLSRPSPLRRCVEWCEEQLRLNHPVALEDSPVKPSANMCSWWHNIRVFCTLWGVMVQLVRANCAPEWYNQCESAFGITPSELLVTLTWMICAETSAADDIIKGTELLENAADGASKLLEFDDPKLWITFLYKFAWMNELVNPGEDEKSFETLVQNQLRVHISEILRIQLPHPPGFQRGSVAEMDFFNLPQQRFADFGMNPRMNNFYS
;
A
#
# COMPACT_ATOMS: atom_id res chain seq x y z
N MET A 1 -32.04 -54.28 19.94
CA MET A 1 -32.99 -53.16 19.96
C MET A 1 -32.72 -52.42 21.25
N GLU A 2 -31.72 -51.53 21.24
CA GLU A 2 -31.17 -50.86 22.42
C GLU A 2 -31.65 -49.39 22.44
N PHE A 3 -32.33 -49.03 23.51
CA PHE A 3 -32.81 -47.68 23.78
C PHE A 3 -31.65 -46.83 24.33
N ARG A 4 -31.32 -45.74 23.63
CA ARG A 4 -30.30 -44.77 24.03
C ARG A 4 -30.95 -43.63 24.81
N GLU A 5 -30.86 -43.69 26.13
CA GLU A 5 -31.29 -42.61 27.03
C GLU A 5 -30.41 -41.36 26.84
N ARG A 6 -31.03 -40.19 26.66
CA ARG A 6 -30.37 -38.89 26.70
C ARG A 6 -30.44 -38.35 28.12
N SER A 7 -29.28 -38.20 28.76
CA SER A 7 -29.13 -37.52 30.04
C SER A 7 -29.28 -36.01 29.85
N TYR A 8 -30.26 -35.40 30.53
CA TYR A 8 -30.32 -33.96 30.76
C TYR A 8 -29.51 -33.64 32.02
N SER A 9 -28.41 -32.90 31.87
CA SER A 9 -27.68 -32.34 33.01
C SER A 9 -28.27 -30.98 33.36
N THR A 10 -28.82 -30.88 34.57
CA THR A 10 -29.34 -29.66 35.18
C THR A 10 -28.24 -29.06 36.05
N GLY A 11 -27.53 -28.06 35.52
CA GLY A 11 -26.58 -27.24 36.28
C GLY A 11 -26.80 -25.78 35.90
N ALA A 12 -27.66 -25.10 36.66
CA ALA A 12 -27.95 -23.68 36.51
C ALA A 12 -26.96 -22.88 37.38
N ASP A 13 -25.86 -22.43 36.79
CA ASP A 13 -25.10 -21.28 37.30
C ASP A 13 -25.78 -20.01 36.80
N ASP A 14 -26.66 -19.47 37.63
CA ASP A 14 -27.46 -18.28 37.34
C ASP A 14 -26.60 -17.02 37.54
N LYS A 15 -25.65 -16.79 36.62
CA LYS A 15 -24.99 -15.49 36.47
C LYS A 15 -26.04 -14.52 35.95
N GLN A 16 -26.62 -13.71 36.84
CA GLN A 16 -27.49 -12.59 36.48
C GLN A 16 -26.78 -11.71 35.44
N LEU A 17 -27.20 -11.83 34.18
CA LEU A 17 -26.71 -11.00 33.09
C LEU A 17 -27.17 -9.57 33.36
N LYS A 18 -26.19 -8.65 33.46
CA LYS A 18 -26.46 -7.21 33.60
C LYS A 18 -27.47 -6.78 32.52
N PRO A 19 -28.47 -5.93 32.86
CA PRO A 19 -29.42 -5.42 31.89
C PRO A 19 -28.68 -4.78 30.71
N THR A 20 -28.89 -5.31 29.51
CA THR A 20 -28.30 -4.76 28.29
C THR A 20 -28.98 -3.45 27.96
N THR A 21 -28.31 -2.34 28.25
CA THR A 21 -28.75 -0.99 27.86
C THR A 21 -28.93 -0.96 26.35
N ARG A 22 -30.15 -0.73 25.87
CA ARG A 22 -30.45 -0.74 24.43
C ARG A 22 -29.71 0.41 23.74
N ILE A 23 -28.83 0.08 22.81
CA ILE A 23 -28.11 1.08 22.00
C ILE A 23 -29.08 1.78 21.04
N ASN A 24 -28.99 3.11 20.97
CA ASN A 24 -29.82 3.93 20.08
C ASN A 24 -29.41 3.76 18.61
N ASP A 25 -30.30 4.10 17.69
CA ASP A 25 -30.08 3.90 16.25
C ASP A 25 -28.88 4.72 15.72
N GLU A 26 -28.67 5.93 16.23
CA GLU A 26 -27.55 6.80 15.84
C GLU A 26 -26.19 6.18 16.13
N THR A 27 -26.02 5.58 17.31
CA THR A 27 -24.78 4.89 17.69
C THR A 27 -24.53 3.68 16.79
N TRP A 28 -25.59 2.94 16.42
CA TRP A 28 -25.45 1.84 15.47
C TRP A 28 -25.01 2.29 14.09
N GLU A 29 -25.59 3.38 13.57
CA GLU A 29 -25.20 3.93 12.26
C GLU A 29 -23.77 4.50 12.31
N ARG A 30 -23.33 5.10 13.43
CA ARG A 30 -21.93 5.52 13.62
C ARG A 30 -20.95 4.34 13.52
N PHE A 31 -21.30 3.19 14.09
CA PHE A 31 -20.46 1.99 14.02
C PHE A 31 -20.69 1.14 12.76
N LYS A 32 -21.60 1.53 11.86
CA LYS A 32 -22.00 0.70 10.72
C LYS A 32 -20.80 0.30 9.84
N PRO A 33 -19.97 1.22 9.31
CA PRO A 33 -18.88 0.84 8.41
C PRO A 33 -17.90 -0.14 9.06
N PHE A 34 -17.58 0.11 10.34
CA PHE A 34 -16.71 -0.73 11.14
C PHE A 34 -17.30 -2.12 11.39
N LEU A 35 -18.57 -2.20 11.81
CA LEU A 35 -19.26 -3.47 12.03
C LEU A 35 -19.44 -4.25 10.73
N CYS A 36 -19.72 -3.56 9.61
CA CYS A 36 -19.77 -4.15 8.27
C CYS A 36 -18.42 -4.79 7.93
N SER A 37 -17.32 -4.06 8.10
CA SER A 37 -15.95 -4.54 7.82
C SER A 37 -15.54 -5.69 8.74
N LEU A 38 -15.86 -5.61 10.04
CA LEU A 38 -15.61 -6.72 10.96
C LEU A 38 -16.44 -7.95 10.61
N TYR A 39 -17.71 -7.75 10.24
CA TYR A 39 -18.57 -8.87 9.85
C TYR A 39 -18.05 -9.49 8.55
N LYS A 40 -17.68 -8.65 7.55
CA LYS A 40 -16.60 -8.82 6.53
C LYS A 40 -15.69 -10.03 6.72
N LYS A 41 -14.98 -10.01 7.86
CA LYS A 41 -13.81 -10.84 8.12
C LYS A 41 -14.06 -11.90 9.20
N TYR A 42 -14.99 -11.65 10.13
CA TYR A 42 -15.13 -12.45 11.35
C TYR A 42 -16.56 -12.95 11.59
N THR A 43 -16.68 -14.03 12.38
CA THR A 43 -17.98 -14.53 12.81
C THR A 43 -18.69 -13.54 13.73
N LEU A 44 -20.03 -13.57 13.75
CA LEU A 44 -20.84 -12.68 14.58
C LEU A 44 -20.42 -12.68 16.06
N SER A 45 -20.05 -13.83 16.60
CA SER A 45 -19.56 -13.96 17.98
C SER A 45 -18.26 -13.20 18.23
N VAL A 46 -17.34 -13.21 17.25
CA VAL A 46 -16.08 -12.48 17.33
C VAL A 46 -16.34 -10.98 17.24
N VAL A 47 -17.18 -10.54 16.29
CA VAL A 47 -17.61 -9.13 16.20
C VAL A 47 -18.20 -8.64 17.52
N MET A 48 -19.09 -9.42 18.14
CA MET A 48 -19.67 -9.10 19.43
C MET A 48 -18.63 -8.99 20.55
N LYS A 49 -17.66 -9.91 20.63
CA LYS A 49 -16.57 -9.86 21.62
C LYS A 49 -15.69 -8.62 21.42
N ILE A 50 -15.38 -8.26 20.17
CA ILE A 50 -14.61 -7.06 19.85
C ILE A 50 -15.35 -5.81 20.33
N MET A 51 -16.65 -5.72 20.06
CA MET A 51 -17.46 -4.58 20.45
C MET A 51 -17.63 -4.44 21.96
N GLU A 52 -17.80 -5.57 22.66
CA GLU A 52 -17.84 -5.62 24.12
C GLU A 52 -16.52 -5.16 24.72
N LYS A 53 -15.39 -5.72 24.27
CA LYS A 53 -14.07 -5.46 24.84
C LYS A 53 -13.59 -4.03 24.60
N LYS A 54 -13.77 -3.50 23.39
CA LYS A 54 -13.21 -2.20 23.01
C LYS A 54 -14.11 -1.02 23.30
N PHE A 55 -15.41 -1.18 23.02
CA PHE A 55 -16.36 -0.07 23.09
C PHE A 55 -17.31 -0.20 24.28
N GLY A 56 -17.16 -1.25 25.09
CA GLY A 56 -18.08 -1.56 26.18
C GLY A 56 -19.48 -1.92 25.68
N ILE A 57 -19.63 -2.22 24.38
CA ILE A 57 -20.92 -2.41 23.73
C ILE A 57 -21.32 -3.88 23.84
N ILE A 58 -22.09 -4.19 24.89
CA ILE A 58 -22.65 -5.52 25.12
C ILE A 58 -24.08 -5.53 24.60
N GLN A 59 -24.32 -6.16 23.45
CA GLN A 59 -25.68 -6.31 22.88
C GLN A 59 -25.94 -7.77 22.52
N SER A 60 -27.22 -8.12 22.39
CA SER A 60 -27.60 -9.49 22.03
C SER A 60 -27.25 -9.82 20.57
N LYS A 61 -26.98 -11.10 20.30
CA LYS A 61 -26.75 -11.63 18.94
C LYS A 61 -27.88 -11.26 17.97
N ARG A 62 -29.12 -11.20 18.48
CA ARG A 62 -30.32 -10.83 17.71
C ARG A 62 -30.27 -9.36 17.24
N GLN A 63 -29.77 -8.45 18.06
CA GLN A 63 -29.68 -7.03 17.70
C GLN A 63 -28.64 -6.79 16.61
N TYR A 64 -27.46 -7.42 16.72
CA TYR A 64 -26.48 -7.36 15.63
C TYR A 64 -27.02 -8.01 14.35
N GLY A 65 -27.65 -9.18 14.45
CA GLY A 65 -28.28 -9.85 13.31
C GLY A 65 -29.30 -8.95 12.61
N TYR A 66 -30.17 -8.28 13.38
CA TYR A 66 -31.12 -7.31 12.86
C TYR A 66 -30.44 -6.12 12.16
N ARG A 67 -29.35 -5.60 12.72
CA ARG A 67 -28.61 -4.48 12.10
C ARG A 67 -27.96 -4.89 10.78
N PHE A 68 -27.28 -6.04 10.74
CA PHE A 68 -26.67 -6.54 9.51
C PHE A 68 -27.71 -6.85 8.44
N GLU A 69 -28.86 -7.41 8.82
CA GLU A 69 -30.00 -7.61 7.91
C GLU A 69 -30.55 -6.27 7.40
N LYS A 70 -30.76 -5.29 8.28
CA LYS A 70 -31.20 -3.94 7.92
C LYS A 70 -30.21 -3.24 6.97
N TRP A 71 -28.92 -3.51 7.12
CA TRP A 71 -27.85 -2.97 6.26
C TRP A 71 -27.60 -3.80 5.00
N GLY A 72 -28.34 -4.89 4.79
CA GLY A 72 -28.22 -5.73 3.58
C GLY A 72 -26.98 -6.62 3.55
N ILE A 73 -26.28 -6.82 4.68
CA ILE A 73 -25.10 -7.69 4.74
C ILE A 73 -25.54 -9.13 4.92
N LYS A 74 -25.32 -9.94 3.88
CA LYS A 74 -25.63 -11.37 3.92
C LYS A 74 -24.60 -12.13 4.75
N LYS A 75 -25.09 -13.08 5.54
CA LYS A 75 -24.30 -13.93 6.44
C LYS A 75 -23.37 -14.88 5.64
N TYR A 76 -22.13 -15.04 6.11
CA TYR A 76 -21.21 -16.10 5.67
C TYR A 76 -21.93 -17.45 5.67
N ASN A 77 -21.93 -18.11 4.51
CA ASN A 77 -22.50 -19.44 4.24
C ASN A 77 -24.00 -19.52 3.88
N ALA A 78 -24.64 -18.46 3.42
CA ALA A 78 -25.82 -18.63 2.58
C ALA A 78 -25.36 -18.96 1.14
N SER A 79 -24.91 -20.19 0.92
CA SER A 79 -24.66 -20.70 -0.43
C SER A 79 -25.88 -20.43 -1.31
N GLU A 80 -25.62 -19.90 -2.50
CA GLU A 80 -26.60 -19.57 -3.53
C GLU A 80 -27.43 -20.80 -3.90
N LYS A 81 -28.57 -21.01 -3.24
CA LYS A 81 -29.69 -21.71 -3.87
C LYS A 81 -30.44 -20.69 -4.70
N LYS A 82 -30.19 -20.74 -6.01
CA LYS A 82 -30.96 -20.07 -7.08
C LYS A 82 -32.44 -19.98 -6.70
N THR A 83 -32.94 -18.76 -6.55
CA THR A 83 -34.37 -18.47 -6.72
C THR A 83 -34.49 -17.10 -7.37
N THR A 84 -34.86 -17.14 -8.64
CA THR A 84 -35.19 -15.99 -9.48
C THR A 84 -36.56 -15.43 -9.06
N MET A 85 -36.65 -14.16 -8.69
CA MET A 85 -37.75 -13.28 -9.11
C MET A 85 -37.45 -11.80 -8.88
N VAL A 86 -37.90 -11.02 -9.86
CA VAL A 86 -37.72 -9.58 -10.11
C VAL A 86 -38.65 -8.72 -9.24
N SER A 87 -38.19 -7.56 -8.74
CA SER A 87 -38.84 -6.24 -8.89
C SER A 87 -38.06 -5.11 -8.15
N LEU A 88 -38.16 -3.90 -8.71
CA LEU A 88 -37.43 -2.65 -8.48
C LEU A 88 -37.83 -1.87 -7.20
N SER A 89 -36.86 -1.23 -6.54
CA SER A 89 -36.90 0.21 -6.18
C SER A 89 -35.57 0.69 -5.54
N PRO A 90 -35.20 1.99 -5.68
CA PRO A 90 -33.85 2.50 -5.44
C PRO A 90 -33.71 3.08 -4.02
N GLY A 91 -32.88 2.45 -3.20
CA GLY A 91 -32.45 2.96 -1.89
C GLY A 91 -30.94 3.11 -1.89
N GLY A 92 -30.46 4.36 -1.93
CA GLY A 92 -29.05 4.70 -1.92
C GLY A 92 -28.40 4.44 -0.56
N PHE A 93 -27.21 3.84 -0.58
CA PHE A 93 -26.34 3.68 0.58
C PHE A 93 -24.88 3.89 0.16
N ASN A 94 -24.24 4.89 0.78
CA ASN A 94 -22.80 5.18 0.71
C ASN A 94 -22.07 4.45 1.85
N GLU A 95 -20.87 3.93 1.58
CA GLU A 95 -19.84 3.58 2.57
C GLU A 95 -18.61 4.47 2.31
N SER A 96 -18.39 5.47 3.17
CA SER A 96 -17.11 6.17 3.33
C SER A 96 -16.50 5.63 4.63
N LEU A 97 -15.23 5.22 4.56
CA LEU A 97 -14.44 4.82 5.74
C LEU A 97 -14.06 6.11 6.49
N ASP A 98 -14.81 6.39 7.54
CA ASP A 98 -14.53 7.41 8.55
C ASP A 98 -13.31 6.96 9.38
N PHE A 99 -12.12 7.44 8.99
CA PHE A 99 -10.98 7.48 9.89
C PHE A 99 -11.31 8.57 10.89
N GLY A 100 -11.88 8.17 12.04
CA GLY A 100 -12.20 9.10 13.12
C GLY A 100 -11.04 10.07 13.30
N ASP A 101 -11.37 11.36 13.26
CA ASP A 101 -10.47 12.50 13.20
C ASP A 101 -9.05 12.11 13.60
N ILE A 102 -8.15 12.10 12.62
CA ILE A 102 -6.72 12.12 12.94
C ILE A 102 -6.51 13.49 13.57
N ASP A 103 -6.74 13.56 14.88
CA ASP A 103 -6.29 14.64 15.74
C ASP A 103 -4.76 14.57 15.68
N PHE A 104 -4.20 15.13 14.61
CA PHE A 104 -2.95 15.82 14.72
C PHE A 104 -3.26 16.92 15.70
N ASP A 105 -2.93 16.73 16.97
CA ASP A 105 -3.07 17.73 18.03
C ASP A 105 -2.43 19.05 17.56
N GLN A 106 -3.18 19.85 16.82
CA GLN A 106 -2.91 21.22 16.54
C GLN A 106 -3.44 21.92 17.78
N GLU A 107 -2.63 21.99 18.83
CA GLU A 107 -2.83 23.09 19.77
C GLU A 107 -2.74 24.38 18.94
N PRO A 108 -3.82 25.16 18.82
CA PRO A 108 -3.81 26.39 18.05
C PRO A 108 -2.98 27.40 18.84
N ARG A 109 -1.66 27.42 18.62
CA ARG A 109 -0.82 28.54 19.06
C ARG A 109 -1.14 29.72 18.15
N GLY A 110 -2.08 30.54 18.60
CA GLY A 110 -2.25 31.90 18.12
C GLY A 110 -0.92 32.64 18.29
N PHE A 111 -0.18 32.79 17.20
CA PHE A 111 0.92 33.75 17.14
C PHE A 111 0.30 35.14 17.03
N ASP A 112 0.06 35.76 18.19
CA ASP A 112 -0.20 37.20 18.25
C ASP A 112 1.07 37.94 17.81
N HIS A 113 1.00 38.54 16.62
CA HIS A 113 1.97 39.53 16.17
C HIS A 113 1.79 40.83 16.98
N HIS A 114 2.38 40.88 18.17
CA HIS A 114 2.57 42.14 18.87
C HIS A 114 3.79 42.88 18.34
N THR A 115 3.49 44.02 17.71
CA THR A 115 4.38 45.12 17.35
C THR A 115 5.18 45.59 18.57
N LEU A 116 6.50 45.52 18.52
CA LEU A 116 7.40 46.08 19.53
C LEU A 116 7.93 47.44 19.05
N LEU A 117 7.46 48.49 19.73
CA LEU A 117 8.11 49.79 19.81
C LEU A 117 8.86 49.89 21.15
N ASP A 118 10.14 50.21 21.02
CA ASP A 118 11.10 50.87 21.92
C ASP A 118 10.70 51.35 23.34
N LEU A 119 11.59 50.99 24.28
CA LEU A 119 12.25 51.75 25.37
C LEU A 119 12.19 51.14 26.80
N PRO A 120 13.21 51.41 27.64
CA PRO A 120 13.72 50.48 28.66
C PRO A 120 13.33 50.89 30.09
N SER A 121 13.31 49.92 31.02
CA SER A 121 13.52 50.21 32.45
C SER A 121 13.91 48.96 33.23
N GLU A 122 14.77 49.21 34.21
CA GLU A 122 15.48 48.35 35.15
C GLU A 122 14.63 47.43 36.05
N ASP A 123 15.31 46.36 36.49
CA ASP A 123 15.24 45.67 37.79
C ASP A 123 13.88 45.28 38.36
N ILE A 124 13.52 43.99 38.25
CA ILE A 124 13.03 43.18 39.40
C ILE A 124 13.44 41.70 39.20
N LEU A 125 14.31 41.23 40.09
CA LEU A 125 14.57 39.81 40.37
C LEU A 125 13.28 39.13 40.88
N MET A 126 12.81 38.09 40.18
CA MET A 126 12.03 37.01 40.79
C MET A 126 12.41 35.67 40.17
N THR A 127 12.95 34.81 41.02
CA THR A 127 13.23 33.40 40.77
C THR A 127 11.93 32.61 40.63
N THR A 128 11.57 32.21 39.41
CA THR A 128 10.60 31.14 39.16
C THR A 128 11.33 29.89 38.70
N THR A 129 11.57 28.98 39.65
CA THR A 129 11.89 27.58 39.42
C THR A 129 10.64 26.87 38.89
N GLY A 130 10.66 26.55 37.59
CA GLY A 130 9.62 25.83 36.88
C GLY A 130 10.08 25.59 35.43
N SER A 131 11.24 24.95 35.29
CA SER A 131 11.77 24.47 34.01
C SER A 131 11.02 23.20 33.65
N ASP A 132 9.90 23.34 32.95
CA ASP A 132 9.43 22.25 32.10
C ASP A 132 10.36 22.26 30.88
N ASP A 133 11.29 21.30 30.88
CA ASP A 133 12.17 20.92 29.78
C ASP A 133 11.35 20.69 28.51
N MET A 134 11.12 21.76 27.76
CA MET A 134 10.87 21.69 26.33
C MET A 134 12.22 21.92 25.66
N ASP A 135 13.10 20.93 25.82
CA ASP A 135 14.24 20.71 24.94
C ASP A 135 13.67 20.52 23.52
N PHE A 136 13.39 21.64 22.85
CA PHE A 136 13.33 21.68 21.41
C PHE A 136 14.77 21.48 20.96
N ASP A 137 15.16 20.20 20.92
CA ASP A 137 16.38 19.76 20.25
C ASP A 137 16.48 20.52 18.94
N GLU A 138 17.59 21.27 18.82
CA GLU A 138 18.03 21.89 17.59
C GLU A 138 17.75 20.94 16.41
N PRO A 139 17.33 21.45 15.23
CA PRO A 139 17.07 20.60 14.09
C PRO A 139 18.38 19.88 13.78
N LEU A 140 18.48 18.63 14.24
CA LEU A 140 19.56 17.74 13.89
C LEU A 140 19.63 17.84 12.38
N ASP A 141 20.80 18.26 11.89
CA ASP A 141 21.19 18.18 10.49
C ASP A 141 21.04 16.71 10.10
N CYS A 142 19.82 16.31 9.76
CA CYS A 142 19.50 14.99 9.25
C CYS A 142 20.17 14.99 7.89
N THR A 143 21.43 14.58 7.87
CA THR A 143 22.17 14.33 6.64
C THR A 143 21.31 13.40 5.79
N GLU A 144 20.71 13.94 4.74
CA GLU A 144 19.82 13.18 3.87
C GLU A 144 20.61 12.00 3.32
N HIS A 145 20.22 10.78 3.72
CA HIS A 145 20.81 9.55 3.21
C HIS A 145 20.40 9.36 1.76
N LEU A 146 21.15 9.99 0.85
CA LEU A 146 20.94 9.86 -0.58
C LEU A 146 21.54 8.54 -1.07
N ILE A 147 20.73 7.70 -1.73
CA ILE A 147 21.23 6.52 -2.42
C ILE A 147 22.12 6.97 -3.58
N GLN A 148 23.41 6.64 -3.54
CA GLN A 148 24.36 7.00 -4.57
C GLN A 148 24.55 5.86 -5.58
N TYR A 149 24.33 6.16 -6.85
CA TYR A 149 24.53 5.20 -7.93
C TYR A 149 25.93 5.36 -8.56
N PRO A 150 26.63 4.26 -8.87
CA PRO A 150 27.96 4.31 -9.49
C PRO A 150 27.94 4.75 -10.97
N TRP A 151 26.76 4.79 -11.59
CA TRP A 151 26.63 5.03 -13.01
C TRP A 151 26.30 6.48 -13.32
N SER A 152 26.82 6.98 -14.45
CA SER A 152 26.59 8.33 -14.94
C SER A 152 25.32 8.41 -15.79
N THR A 153 24.76 9.61 -15.91
CA THR A 153 23.66 9.89 -16.83
C THR A 153 24.00 9.48 -18.26
N GLY A 154 23.08 8.75 -18.91
CA GLY A 154 23.21 8.19 -20.24
C GLY A 154 23.99 6.87 -20.32
N SER A 155 24.44 6.29 -19.20
CA SER A 155 25.11 5.00 -19.22
C SER A 155 24.15 3.84 -19.52
N THR A 156 24.73 2.68 -19.86
CA THR A 156 23.98 1.43 -20.03
C THR A 156 23.29 1.00 -18.74
N GLU A 157 23.93 1.19 -17.59
CA GLU A 157 23.39 0.86 -16.27
C GLU A 157 22.22 1.78 -15.88
N GLU A 158 22.31 3.10 -16.13
CA GLU A 158 21.17 4.01 -15.91
C GLU A 158 19.98 3.58 -16.77
N THR A 159 20.24 3.24 -18.03
CA THR A 159 19.20 2.76 -18.96
C THR A 159 18.60 1.44 -18.49
N SER A 160 19.42 0.49 -18.02
CA SER A 160 18.95 -0.78 -17.44
C SER A 160 18.17 -0.57 -16.14
N LYS A 161 18.54 0.42 -15.32
CA LYS A 161 17.81 0.77 -14.09
C LYS A 161 16.43 1.33 -14.41
N LEU A 162 16.34 2.31 -15.32
CA LEU A 162 15.06 2.85 -15.79
C LEU A 162 14.16 1.75 -16.34
N ALA A 163 14.72 0.82 -17.12
CA ALA A 163 13.98 -0.33 -17.63
C ALA A 163 13.51 -1.28 -16.53
N ALA A 164 14.36 -1.59 -15.54
CA ALA A 164 14.01 -2.45 -14.41
C ALA A 164 12.87 -1.85 -13.59
N ASP A 165 12.95 -0.55 -13.31
CA ASP A 165 11.95 0.19 -12.54
C ASP A 165 10.59 0.22 -13.25
N PHE A 166 10.59 0.45 -14.57
CA PHE A 166 9.37 0.38 -15.37
C PHE A 166 8.78 -1.03 -15.37
N CYS A 167 9.60 -2.06 -15.63
CA CYS A 167 9.15 -3.44 -15.65
C CYS A 167 8.55 -3.83 -14.29
N ALA A 168 9.16 -3.43 -13.18
CA ALA A 168 8.63 -3.67 -11.84
C ALA A 168 7.30 -2.95 -11.61
N ALA A 169 7.21 -1.66 -11.96
CA ALA A 169 5.97 -0.87 -11.85
C ALA A 169 4.81 -1.43 -12.70
N MET A 170 5.14 -2.16 -13.78
CA MET A 170 4.19 -2.79 -14.70
C MET A 170 4.06 -4.31 -14.52
N LEU A 171 4.51 -4.86 -13.39
CA LEU A 171 4.40 -6.28 -13.03
C LEU A 171 5.09 -7.25 -14.02
N ASP A 172 6.06 -6.77 -14.82
CA ASP A 172 6.91 -7.62 -15.66
C ASP A 172 8.12 -8.13 -14.87
N ASP A 173 7.83 -8.91 -13.84
CA ASP A 173 8.78 -9.40 -12.83
C ASP A 173 10.00 -10.09 -13.42
N SER A 174 9.87 -10.76 -14.56
CA SER A 174 11.00 -11.49 -15.17
C SER A 174 12.05 -10.55 -15.71
N ASN A 175 11.63 -9.53 -16.47
CA ASN A 175 12.54 -8.51 -16.97
C ASN A 175 13.10 -7.67 -15.83
N ALA A 176 12.24 -7.26 -14.89
CA ALA A 176 12.66 -6.50 -13.72
C ALA A 176 13.75 -7.23 -12.93
N PHE A 177 13.53 -8.52 -12.62
CA PHE A 177 14.44 -9.32 -11.82
C PHE A 177 15.82 -9.48 -12.48
N ASP A 178 15.85 -9.83 -13.78
CA ASP A 178 17.12 -10.04 -14.50
C ASP A 178 17.91 -8.74 -14.65
N LEU A 179 17.23 -7.61 -14.88
CA LEU A 179 17.86 -6.29 -14.96
C LEU A 179 18.41 -5.86 -13.58
N TYR A 180 17.62 -5.95 -12.51
CA TYR A 180 18.11 -5.64 -11.15
C TYR A 180 19.25 -6.56 -10.72
N SER A 181 19.18 -7.86 -11.02
CA SER A 181 20.24 -8.83 -10.71
C SER A 181 21.53 -8.49 -11.45
N SER A 182 21.43 -8.05 -12.71
CA SER A 182 22.58 -7.63 -13.51
C SER A 182 23.21 -6.34 -12.96
N LEU A 183 22.38 -5.35 -12.60
CA LEU A 183 22.83 -4.13 -11.94
C LEU A 183 23.51 -4.42 -10.60
N HIS A 184 22.92 -5.27 -9.78
CA HIS A 184 23.50 -5.67 -8.49
C HIS A 184 24.89 -6.29 -8.67
N GLN A 185 25.04 -7.18 -9.66
CA GLN A 185 26.34 -7.79 -9.97
C GLN A 185 27.35 -6.75 -10.46
N SER A 186 26.93 -5.78 -11.28
CA SER A 186 27.78 -4.67 -11.72
C SER A 186 28.29 -3.84 -10.54
N VAL A 187 27.39 -3.45 -9.62
CA VAL A 187 27.74 -2.70 -8.41
C VAL A 187 28.66 -3.52 -7.49
N THR A 188 28.40 -4.82 -7.34
CA THR A 188 29.24 -5.73 -6.53
C THR A 188 30.66 -5.85 -7.08
N ASN A 189 30.81 -5.78 -8.40
CA ASN A 189 32.11 -5.84 -9.07
C ASN A 189 32.83 -4.49 -9.13
N SER A 190 32.18 -3.40 -8.71
CA SER A 190 32.79 -2.07 -8.67
C SER A 190 33.91 -2.00 -7.64
N SER A 191 34.94 -1.20 -7.91
CA SER A 191 36.06 -0.98 -6.98
C SER A 191 35.66 -0.14 -5.77
N GLN A 192 34.60 0.64 -5.88
CA GLN A 192 34.07 1.48 -4.80
C GLN A 192 32.88 0.79 -4.12
N PRO A 193 32.76 0.90 -2.79
CA PRO A 193 31.63 0.33 -2.06
C PRO A 193 30.37 1.21 -2.23
N TYR A 194 29.26 0.60 -2.62
CA TYR A 194 27.93 1.22 -2.69
C TYR A 194 26.90 0.39 -1.91
N PRO A 195 27.01 0.31 -0.58
CA PRO A 195 26.21 -0.62 0.23
C PRO A 195 24.71 -0.31 0.16
N GLU A 196 24.30 0.96 0.16
CA GLU A 196 22.90 1.36 0.11
C GLU A 196 22.25 0.94 -1.22
N THR A 197 22.97 1.13 -2.32
CA THR A 197 22.56 0.74 -3.68
C THR A 197 22.49 -0.77 -3.83
N ARG A 198 23.47 -1.52 -3.30
CA ARG A 198 23.41 -2.99 -3.29
C ARG A 198 22.20 -3.49 -2.52
N GLN A 199 21.97 -2.96 -1.32
CA GLN A 199 20.80 -3.32 -0.52
C GLN A 199 19.50 -2.98 -1.24
N PHE A 200 19.39 -1.79 -1.84
CA PHE A 200 18.20 -1.40 -2.60
C PHE A 200 17.93 -2.38 -3.75
N LEU A 201 18.94 -2.69 -4.56
CA LEU A 201 18.81 -3.64 -5.67
C LEU A 201 18.46 -5.06 -5.20
N ALA A 202 19.02 -5.52 -4.07
CA ALA A 202 18.69 -6.82 -3.51
C ALA A 202 17.24 -6.90 -3.00
N ILE A 203 16.76 -5.83 -2.36
CA ILE A 203 15.34 -5.70 -1.96
C ILE A 203 14.45 -5.69 -3.21
N SER A 204 14.80 -4.91 -4.24
CA SER A 204 14.05 -4.87 -5.49
C SER A 204 13.97 -6.24 -6.15
N CYS A 205 15.10 -6.97 -6.25
CA CYS A 205 15.11 -8.36 -6.72
C CYS A 205 14.14 -9.25 -5.92
N ALA A 206 14.16 -9.17 -4.59
CA ALA A 206 13.28 -9.98 -3.74
C ALA A 206 11.79 -9.65 -3.94
N ARG A 207 11.45 -8.38 -4.18
CA ARG A 207 10.06 -7.94 -4.42
C ARG A 207 9.49 -8.48 -5.73
N VAL A 208 10.27 -8.46 -6.80
CA VAL A 208 9.87 -8.99 -8.13
C VAL A 208 10.20 -10.48 -8.32
N ALA A 209 10.39 -11.22 -7.23
CA ALA A 209 10.74 -12.63 -7.26
C ALA A 209 9.51 -13.56 -7.28
N GLY A 210 8.44 -13.19 -8.00
CA GLY A 210 7.19 -13.96 -8.03
C GLY A 210 7.29 -15.32 -8.73
N LYS A 211 8.34 -15.57 -9.51
CA LYS A 211 8.59 -16.87 -10.18
C LYS A 211 9.54 -17.75 -9.36
N PRO A 212 9.37 -19.09 -9.34
CA PRO A 212 10.22 -19.96 -8.52
C PRO A 212 11.73 -19.86 -8.81
N ASP A 213 12.12 -19.77 -10.08
CA ASP A 213 13.53 -19.55 -10.48
C ASP A 213 14.08 -18.24 -9.89
N ASN A 214 13.29 -17.17 -9.95
CA ASN A 214 13.66 -15.85 -9.44
C ASN A 214 13.69 -15.87 -7.91
N ALA A 215 12.74 -16.54 -7.27
CA ALA A 215 12.69 -16.72 -5.83
C ALA A 215 13.93 -17.45 -5.29
N CYS A 216 14.36 -18.52 -5.96
CA CYS A 216 15.59 -19.23 -5.59
C CYS A 216 16.81 -18.30 -5.65
N ARG A 217 16.97 -17.55 -6.76
CA ARG A 217 18.05 -16.57 -6.95
C ARG A 217 17.99 -15.42 -5.94
N ALA A 218 16.79 -14.91 -5.63
CA ALA A 218 16.57 -13.85 -4.67
C ALA A 218 16.97 -14.28 -3.25
N ARG A 219 16.64 -15.51 -2.86
CA ARG A 219 17.03 -16.07 -1.56
C ARG A 219 18.55 -16.10 -1.43
N ASP A 220 19.23 -16.60 -2.45
CA ASP A 220 20.70 -16.70 -2.45
C ASP A 220 21.35 -15.30 -2.43
N LEU A 221 20.73 -14.33 -3.09
CA LEU A 221 21.14 -12.92 -3.05
C LEU A 221 20.96 -12.32 -1.65
N LEU A 222 19.80 -12.48 -1.02
CA LEU A 222 19.52 -12.00 0.34
C LEU A 222 20.47 -12.65 1.37
N ALA A 223 20.80 -13.93 1.21
CA ALA A 223 21.75 -14.62 2.08
C ALA A 223 23.18 -14.07 1.95
N ARG A 224 23.56 -13.64 0.74
CA ARG A 224 24.88 -13.03 0.46
C ARG A 224 25.01 -11.62 1.01
N GLU A 225 23.97 -10.80 0.86
CA GLU A 225 23.97 -9.42 1.35
C GLU A 225 23.78 -9.34 2.88
N TRP A 226 23.12 -10.35 3.50
CA TRP A 226 22.91 -10.42 4.95
C TRP A 226 23.31 -11.78 5.57
N PRO A 227 24.62 -12.10 5.61
CA PRO A 227 25.11 -13.38 6.13
C PRO A 227 24.87 -13.55 7.65
N ASP A 228 24.91 -12.46 8.43
CA ASP A 228 24.99 -12.50 9.91
C ASP A 228 23.69 -12.12 10.64
N SER A 229 22.55 -12.06 9.93
CA SER A 229 21.28 -11.53 10.44
C SER A 229 20.65 -12.26 11.65
N LEU A 230 21.18 -13.40 12.09
CA LEU A 230 20.67 -14.13 13.25
C LEU A 230 21.58 -14.05 14.50
N THR A 231 22.81 -13.53 14.37
CA THR A 231 23.80 -13.54 15.46
C THR A 231 24.28 -12.16 15.87
N ALA A 232 24.13 -11.14 15.03
CA ALA A 232 24.55 -9.78 15.34
C ALA A 232 23.45 -8.96 16.02
N LYS A 233 23.81 -8.23 17.08
CA LYS A 233 22.98 -7.25 17.82
C LYS A 233 22.43 -6.08 16.96
N ASN A 234 22.63 -6.10 15.65
CA ASN A 234 22.12 -5.06 14.75
C ASN A 234 20.66 -5.38 14.43
N SER A 235 19.77 -4.92 15.30
CA SER A 235 18.31 -5.09 15.23
C SER A 235 17.64 -4.42 14.03
N GLU A 236 18.38 -3.58 13.31
CA GLU A 236 17.84 -2.60 12.36
C GLU A 236 17.02 -3.24 11.24
N PHE A 237 17.49 -4.35 10.65
CA PHE A 237 16.83 -4.95 9.48
C PHE A 237 16.13 -6.28 9.75
N ILE A 238 15.93 -6.64 11.02
CA ILE A 238 15.44 -7.99 11.37
C ILE A 238 14.08 -8.26 10.74
N PHE A 239 13.13 -7.32 10.84
CA PHE A 239 11.80 -7.52 10.26
C PHE A 239 11.84 -7.62 8.74
N LEU A 240 12.30 -6.56 8.05
CA LEU A 240 12.22 -6.48 6.59
C LEU A 240 12.95 -7.66 5.93
N LEU A 241 14.13 -8.02 6.44
CA LEU A 241 14.85 -9.17 5.92
C LEU A 241 14.12 -10.50 6.19
N SER A 242 13.55 -10.66 7.39
CA SER A 242 12.83 -11.89 7.74
C SER A 242 11.57 -12.07 6.88
N ILE A 243 10.81 -10.98 6.68
CA ILE A 243 9.59 -11.03 5.87
C ILE A 243 9.92 -11.18 4.38
N LEU A 244 10.99 -10.55 3.87
CA LEU A 244 11.47 -10.80 2.51
C LEU A 244 11.91 -12.25 2.30
N LYS A 245 12.61 -12.85 3.27
CA LYS A 245 12.99 -14.27 3.22
C LYS A 245 11.75 -15.18 3.22
N ALA A 246 10.74 -14.89 4.05
CA ALA A 246 9.49 -15.63 4.08
C ALA A 246 8.71 -15.49 2.76
N TYR A 247 8.60 -14.26 2.24
CA TYR A 247 7.94 -13.93 0.97
C TYR A 247 8.61 -14.62 -0.22
N VAL A 248 9.93 -14.52 -0.34
CA VAL A 248 10.69 -15.24 -1.37
C VAL A 248 10.53 -16.76 -1.20
N GLY A 249 10.51 -17.25 0.04
CA GLY A 249 10.28 -18.67 0.34
C GLY A 249 8.92 -19.18 -0.12
N SER A 250 7.85 -18.36 -0.06
CA SER A 250 6.51 -18.76 -0.50
C SER A 250 6.35 -18.91 -2.01
N HIS A 251 7.30 -18.41 -2.80
CA HIS A 251 7.26 -18.51 -4.27
C HIS A 251 8.09 -19.68 -4.81
N GLN A 252 8.65 -20.54 -3.94
CA GLN A 252 9.39 -21.74 -4.36
C GLN A 252 8.43 -22.90 -4.71
N GLU A 253 8.82 -23.73 -5.68
CA GLU A 253 7.98 -24.80 -6.23
C GLU A 253 7.43 -25.77 -5.16
N ASP A 254 8.24 -26.08 -4.14
CA ASP A 254 7.89 -27.03 -3.07
C ASP A 254 7.44 -26.34 -1.77
N SER A 255 6.99 -25.08 -1.83
CA SER A 255 6.68 -24.33 -0.62
C SER A 255 5.41 -24.83 0.08
N ASP A 256 5.56 -25.30 1.32
CA ASP A 256 4.42 -25.59 2.19
C ASP A 256 3.82 -24.27 2.70
N LYS A 257 2.61 -23.95 2.20
CA LYS A 257 1.85 -22.77 2.63
C LYS A 257 1.71 -22.69 4.15
N SER A 258 1.54 -23.81 4.85
CA SER A 258 1.41 -23.84 6.31
C SER A 258 2.69 -23.34 6.98
N ASN A 259 3.85 -23.74 6.45
CA ASN A 259 5.15 -23.30 6.93
C ASN A 259 5.35 -21.79 6.67
N PHE A 260 5.01 -21.29 5.48
CA PHE A 260 5.04 -19.86 5.19
C PHE A 260 4.16 -19.04 6.15
N MET A 261 2.89 -19.42 6.32
CA MET A 261 1.97 -18.73 7.24
C MET A 261 2.49 -18.77 8.68
N GLN A 262 3.07 -19.90 9.11
CA GLN A 262 3.69 -20.03 10.42
C GLN A 262 4.93 -19.12 10.58
N GLN A 263 5.76 -18.97 9.54
CA GLN A 263 6.89 -18.05 9.55
C GLN A 263 6.44 -16.60 9.65
N VAL A 264 5.47 -16.17 8.82
CA VAL A 264 4.91 -14.81 8.90
C VAL A 264 4.34 -14.54 10.29
N LYS A 265 3.60 -15.52 10.85
CA LYS A 265 3.07 -15.45 12.21
C LYS A 265 4.17 -15.27 13.25
N GLN A 266 5.24 -16.06 13.19
CA GLN A 266 6.38 -15.94 14.10
C GLN A 266 7.08 -14.59 13.98
N ILE A 267 7.24 -14.06 12.77
CA ILE A 267 7.84 -12.75 12.52
C ILE A 267 6.99 -11.65 13.19
N VAL A 268 5.67 -11.68 13.00
CA VAL A 268 4.76 -10.72 13.64
C VAL A 268 4.79 -10.86 15.16
N GLU A 269 4.73 -12.07 15.70
CA GLU A 269 4.84 -12.32 17.15
C GLU A 269 6.18 -11.85 17.74
N GLN A 270 7.28 -11.97 17.01
CA GLN A 270 8.58 -11.43 17.43
C GLN A 270 8.57 -9.90 17.54
N ILE A 271 7.99 -9.19 16.57
CA ILE A 271 7.83 -7.73 16.63
C ILE A 271 7.01 -7.31 17.86
N LEU A 272 5.99 -8.10 18.20
CA LEU A 272 5.07 -7.79 19.30
C LEU A 272 5.65 -8.09 20.68
N THR A 273 6.48 -9.14 20.78
CA THR A 273 7.09 -9.59 22.05
C THR A 273 8.32 -8.79 22.44
N ILE A 274 9.05 -8.25 21.48
CA ILE A 274 10.13 -7.28 21.72
C ILE A 274 9.47 -5.94 22.05
N ASP A 275 8.92 -5.83 23.26
CA ASP A 275 8.49 -4.62 23.96
C ASP A 275 7.85 -3.49 23.11
N ARG A 276 6.90 -3.85 22.22
CA ARG A 276 6.23 -2.89 21.32
C ARG A 276 7.20 -2.12 20.41
N ALA A 277 8.25 -2.77 19.88
CA ALA A 277 9.34 -2.19 19.08
C ALA A 277 9.00 -1.79 17.62
N LEU A 278 7.72 -1.72 17.25
CA LEU A 278 7.31 -1.02 16.01
C LEU A 278 7.94 0.40 15.85
N PRO A 279 8.04 1.20 16.94
CA PRO A 279 8.71 2.51 16.99
C PRO A 279 10.20 2.46 16.69
N ASP A 280 10.84 1.33 16.99
CA ASP A 280 12.28 1.12 16.88
C ASP A 280 12.63 0.37 15.58
N MET A 281 11.63 0.09 14.71
CA MET A 281 11.88 -0.39 13.36
C MET A 281 12.63 0.70 12.62
N THR A 282 13.91 0.47 12.33
CA THR A 282 14.76 1.51 11.78
C THR A 282 14.24 2.02 10.46
N HIS A 283 14.20 3.34 10.35
CA HIS A 283 13.87 4.03 9.12
C HIS A 283 15.16 4.19 8.30
N LYS A 284 15.33 3.37 7.27
CA LYS A 284 16.48 3.51 6.36
C LYS A 284 16.34 4.77 5.49
N TYR A 285 15.11 5.16 5.20
CA TYR A 285 14.78 6.24 4.28
C TYR A 285 14.40 7.50 5.05
N SER A 286 14.67 8.66 4.45
CA SER A 286 14.56 9.96 5.13
C SER A 286 13.13 10.37 5.47
N SER A 287 12.11 9.73 4.88
CA SER A 287 10.70 10.07 5.09
C SER A 287 9.88 8.89 5.60
N ILE A 288 9.63 7.88 4.76
CA ILE A 288 8.86 6.68 5.10
C ILE A 288 9.47 5.48 4.39
N ASP A 289 9.60 4.35 5.08
CA ASP A 289 9.94 3.11 4.39
C ASP A 289 8.67 2.45 3.85
N LEU A 290 8.30 2.78 2.61
CA LEU A 290 7.10 2.22 1.96
C LEU A 290 7.22 0.72 1.72
N VAL A 291 8.43 0.20 1.53
CA VAL A 291 8.64 -1.24 1.37
C VAL A 291 8.34 -1.96 2.67
N THR A 292 8.87 -1.46 3.80
CA THR A 292 8.54 -1.98 5.12
C THR A 292 7.04 -1.82 5.43
N PHE A 293 6.44 -0.68 5.11
CA PHE A 293 4.99 -0.47 5.24
C PHE A 293 4.18 -1.54 4.51
N PHE A 294 4.50 -1.79 3.23
CA PHE A 294 3.82 -2.80 2.41
C PHE A 294 3.93 -4.19 3.04
N PHE A 295 5.15 -4.63 3.39
CA PHE A 295 5.34 -5.96 3.97
C PHE A 295 4.73 -6.08 5.37
N LEU A 296 4.62 -4.99 6.12
CA LEU A 296 3.91 -4.97 7.40
C LEU A 296 2.40 -5.14 7.19
N ASN A 297 1.81 -4.39 6.25
CA ASN A 297 0.40 -4.56 5.88
C ASN A 297 0.12 -6.00 5.42
N TYR A 298 0.95 -6.51 4.51
CA TYR A 298 0.86 -7.88 4.00
C TYR A 298 1.00 -8.94 5.10
N ALA A 299 1.97 -8.79 6.01
CA ALA A 299 2.16 -9.72 7.12
C ALA A 299 0.97 -9.70 8.09
N PHE A 300 0.40 -8.53 8.34
CA PHE A 300 -0.76 -8.36 9.19
C PHE A 300 -2.03 -8.99 8.61
N GLU A 301 -2.26 -8.89 7.31
CA GLU A 301 -3.38 -9.58 6.66
C GLU A 301 -3.26 -11.10 6.82
N ILE A 302 -2.08 -11.67 6.56
CA ILE A 302 -1.84 -13.11 6.76
C ILE A 302 -2.02 -13.50 8.22
N TYR A 303 -1.50 -12.68 9.13
CA TYR A 303 -1.59 -12.92 10.56
C TYR A 303 -3.04 -12.88 11.06
N ASP A 304 -3.84 -11.94 10.57
CA ASP A 304 -5.28 -11.83 10.84
C ASP A 304 -6.05 -13.09 10.41
N ASP A 305 -5.68 -13.66 9.26
CA ASP A 305 -6.25 -14.91 8.74
C ASP A 305 -5.80 -16.16 9.53
N CYS A 306 -4.63 -16.11 10.17
CA CYS A 306 -4.08 -17.22 10.96
C CYS A 306 -4.69 -17.35 12.37
N PHE A 307 -5.49 -16.37 12.81
CA PHE A 307 -5.95 -16.36 14.20
C PHE A 307 -7.03 -17.39 14.51
N ASP A 308 -6.83 -18.11 15.60
CA ASP A 308 -7.88 -18.88 16.24
C ASP A 308 -8.90 -17.91 16.87
N GLN A 309 -10.13 -17.93 16.34
CA GLN A 309 -11.26 -17.13 16.84
C GLN A 309 -11.55 -17.36 18.34
N SER A 310 -11.03 -18.46 18.91
CA SER A 310 -11.14 -18.77 20.34
C SER A 310 -10.31 -17.83 21.21
N ASN A 311 -9.16 -17.36 20.71
CA ASN A 311 -8.19 -16.53 21.43
C ASN A 311 -7.71 -15.35 20.54
N PRO A 312 -8.55 -14.33 20.31
CA PRO A 312 -8.14 -13.17 19.52
C PRO A 312 -7.02 -12.38 20.24
N PRO A 313 -6.13 -11.72 19.50
CA PRO A 313 -5.09 -10.89 20.07
C PRO A 313 -5.69 -9.72 20.87
N ASP A 314 -4.92 -9.20 21.83
CA ASP A 314 -5.31 -8.03 22.62
C ASP A 314 -5.15 -6.69 21.87
N PHE A 315 -4.61 -6.72 20.65
CA PHE A 315 -4.38 -5.57 19.78
C PHE A 315 -5.05 -5.75 18.42
N MET A 316 -5.11 -4.68 17.63
CA MET A 316 -5.47 -4.75 16.21
C MET A 316 -4.27 -4.46 15.34
N THR A 317 -4.13 -5.20 14.27
CA THR A 317 -3.14 -4.98 13.21
C THR A 317 -3.27 -3.59 12.60
N GLU A 318 -4.49 -3.08 12.38
CA GLU A 318 -4.68 -1.74 11.81
C GLU A 318 -4.13 -0.64 12.74
N HIS A 319 -4.26 -0.81 14.06
CA HIS A 319 -3.70 0.13 15.03
C HIS A 319 -2.17 0.11 14.99
N LEU A 320 -1.55 -1.06 14.80
CA LEU A 320 -0.10 -1.17 14.70
C LEU A 320 0.41 -0.50 13.42
N LEU A 321 -0.26 -0.73 12.28
CA LEU A 321 0.11 -0.09 11.02
C LEU A 321 0.01 1.44 11.12
N HIS A 322 -1.01 1.94 11.82
CA HIS A 322 -1.15 3.36 12.09
C HIS A 322 -0.05 3.89 13.02
N GLU A 323 0.32 3.15 14.07
CA GLU A 323 1.46 3.48 14.93
C GLU A 323 2.79 3.50 14.15
N PHE A 324 2.98 2.57 13.19
CA PHE A 324 4.13 2.59 12.28
C PHE A 324 4.18 3.90 11.50
N ILE A 325 3.07 4.28 10.86
CA ILE A 325 2.96 5.50 10.07
C ILE A 325 3.25 6.73 10.94
N LYS A 326 2.58 6.85 12.10
CA LYS A 326 2.70 7.99 13.03
C LYS A 326 4.13 8.26 13.48
N LYS A 327 4.98 7.23 13.51
CA LYS A 327 6.36 7.31 14.00
C LYS A 327 7.39 7.54 12.91
N GLN A 328 6.99 7.47 11.64
CA GLN A 328 7.91 7.73 10.54
C GLN A 328 8.38 9.21 10.54
N PRO A 329 9.63 9.49 10.15
CA PRO A 329 10.17 10.85 10.05
C PRO A 329 9.30 11.81 9.22
N PHE A 330 8.63 11.32 8.17
CA PHE A 330 7.81 12.19 7.31
C PHE A 330 6.63 12.83 8.06
N ILE A 331 6.11 12.22 9.12
CA ILE A 331 5.05 12.85 9.93
C ILE A 331 5.54 14.15 10.56
N LYS A 332 6.84 14.23 10.93
CA LYS A 332 7.45 15.49 11.36
C LYS A 332 7.58 16.46 10.19
N THR A 333 7.98 15.99 9.00
CA THR A 333 8.09 16.82 7.79
C THR A 333 6.74 17.41 7.37
N LEU A 334 5.65 16.65 7.50
CA LEU A 334 4.28 17.12 7.26
C LEU A 334 3.89 18.27 8.18
N ARG A 335 4.37 18.27 9.43
CA ARG A 335 4.14 19.38 10.38
C ARG A 335 4.91 20.65 10.02
N LEU A 336 5.99 20.54 9.23
CA LEU A 336 6.83 21.68 8.83
C LEU A 336 6.37 22.36 7.53
N SER A 337 5.24 21.93 6.95
CA SER A 337 4.66 22.49 5.71
C SER A 337 5.63 22.54 4.52
N ARG A 338 6.62 21.65 4.48
CA ARG A 338 7.50 21.50 3.31
C ARG A 338 6.85 20.57 2.29
N PRO A 339 6.76 20.95 1.00
CA PRO A 339 6.16 20.08 -0.02
C PRO A 339 6.89 18.74 -0.08
N SER A 340 6.18 17.66 0.18
CA SER A 340 6.73 16.31 0.05
C SER A 340 7.07 15.97 -1.41
N PRO A 341 8.00 15.04 -1.68
CA PRO A 341 8.24 14.55 -3.04
C PRO A 341 6.97 14.01 -3.71
N LEU A 342 6.01 13.49 -2.92
CA LEU A 342 4.69 13.07 -3.37
C LEU A 342 3.91 14.26 -3.97
N ARG A 343 3.76 15.36 -3.23
CA ARG A 343 3.05 16.56 -3.71
C ARG A 343 3.74 17.16 -4.95
N ARG A 344 5.06 17.29 -4.92
CA ARG A 344 5.84 17.77 -6.08
C ARG A 344 5.67 16.87 -7.32
N CYS A 345 5.50 15.57 -7.13
CA CYS A 345 5.22 14.66 -8.22
C CYS A 345 3.80 14.86 -8.77
N VAL A 346 2.78 15.10 -7.93
CA VAL A 346 1.43 15.44 -8.38
C VAL A 346 1.41 16.77 -9.16
N GLU A 347 2.08 17.80 -8.66
CA GLU A 347 2.22 19.10 -9.35
C GLU A 347 2.88 18.93 -10.72
N TRP A 348 3.96 18.15 -10.78
CA TRP A 348 4.64 17.84 -12.03
C TRP A 348 3.73 17.05 -12.99
N CYS A 349 2.99 16.05 -12.51
CA CYS A 349 2.04 15.30 -13.33
C CYS A 349 0.96 16.23 -13.91
N GLU A 350 0.37 17.11 -13.10
CA GLU A 350 -0.63 18.08 -13.53
C GLU A 350 -0.10 19.01 -14.62
N GLU A 351 1.10 19.57 -14.43
CA GLU A 351 1.78 20.39 -15.43
C GLU A 351 1.99 19.62 -16.74
N GLN A 352 2.58 18.43 -16.67
CA GLN A 352 2.90 17.64 -17.87
C GLN A 352 1.64 17.17 -18.61
N LEU A 353 0.56 16.80 -17.91
CA LEU A 353 -0.68 16.40 -18.55
C LEU A 353 -1.34 17.55 -19.33
N ARG A 354 -1.21 18.80 -18.87
CA ARG A 354 -1.71 19.99 -19.58
C ARG A 354 -0.89 20.37 -20.81
N LEU A 355 0.36 19.93 -20.93
CA LEU A 355 1.17 20.15 -22.12
C LEU A 355 0.73 19.30 -23.33
N ASN A 356 -0.24 18.41 -23.16
CA ASN A 356 -0.86 17.59 -24.20
C ASN A 356 0.17 16.80 -25.04
N HIS A 357 1.03 16.06 -24.35
CA HIS A 357 2.02 15.17 -24.96
C HIS A 357 1.35 14.11 -25.87
N PRO A 358 2.05 13.58 -26.89
CA PRO A 358 1.56 12.43 -27.64
C PRO A 358 1.26 11.26 -26.71
N VAL A 359 0.04 10.71 -26.78
CA VAL A 359 -0.38 9.66 -25.86
C VAL A 359 0.35 8.36 -26.19
N ALA A 360 1.02 7.80 -25.19
CA ALA A 360 1.69 6.51 -25.33
C ALA A 360 0.68 5.42 -25.73
N LEU A 361 1.16 4.48 -26.56
CA LEU A 361 0.40 3.30 -27.01
C LEU A 361 -0.90 3.64 -27.77
N GLU A 362 -1.00 4.81 -28.40
CA GLU A 362 -2.18 5.21 -29.17
C GLU A 362 -2.45 4.29 -30.37
N ASP A 363 -1.40 3.86 -31.07
CA ASP A 363 -1.48 2.92 -32.20
C ASP A 363 -1.53 1.45 -31.77
N SER A 364 -1.70 1.16 -30.47
CA SER A 364 -1.68 -0.21 -29.97
C SER A 364 -2.88 -1.01 -30.51
N PRO A 365 -2.69 -2.27 -30.93
CA PRO A 365 -3.79 -3.14 -31.36
C PRO A 365 -4.68 -3.62 -30.21
N VAL A 366 -4.34 -3.28 -28.96
CA VAL A 366 -5.07 -3.69 -27.75
C VAL A 366 -6.48 -3.09 -27.78
N LYS A 367 -7.48 -3.97 -27.65
CA LYS A 367 -8.88 -3.59 -27.51
C LYS A 367 -9.35 -4.01 -26.12
N PRO A 368 -9.29 -3.13 -25.11
CA PRO A 368 -9.74 -3.49 -23.77
C PRO A 368 -11.25 -3.79 -23.79
N SER A 369 -11.69 -4.74 -22.96
CA SER A 369 -13.11 -4.89 -22.64
C SER A 369 -13.57 -3.71 -21.78
N ALA A 370 -14.89 -3.52 -21.63
CA ALA A 370 -15.43 -2.42 -20.82
C ALA A 370 -14.85 -2.37 -19.40
N ASN A 371 -14.64 -3.54 -18.78
CA ASN A 371 -14.07 -3.66 -17.44
C ASN A 371 -12.56 -3.38 -17.38
N MET A 372 -11.86 -3.46 -18.52
CA MET A 372 -10.41 -3.21 -18.62
C MET A 372 -10.08 -1.81 -19.15
N CYS A 373 -11.07 -1.03 -19.57
CA CYS A 373 -10.86 0.30 -20.12
C CYS A 373 -10.16 1.23 -19.12
N SER A 374 -10.59 1.21 -17.85
CA SER A 374 -9.96 2.00 -16.79
C SER A 374 -8.49 1.61 -16.61
N TRP A 375 -8.18 0.32 -16.56
CA TRP A 375 -6.82 -0.17 -16.48
C TRP A 375 -5.98 0.27 -17.69
N TRP A 376 -6.51 0.12 -18.90
CA TRP A 376 -5.83 0.55 -20.13
C TRP A 376 -5.54 2.05 -20.15
N HIS A 377 -6.51 2.87 -19.75
CA HIS A 377 -6.33 4.32 -19.65
C HIS A 377 -5.23 4.70 -18.67
N ASN A 378 -5.22 4.09 -17.48
CA ASN A 378 -4.16 4.26 -16.49
C ASN A 378 -2.78 3.96 -17.07
N ILE A 379 -2.64 2.82 -17.75
CA ILE A 379 -1.37 2.40 -18.37
C ILE A 379 -0.90 3.44 -19.39
N ARG A 380 -1.80 3.97 -20.22
CA ARG A 380 -1.44 4.99 -21.23
C ARG A 380 -1.02 6.30 -20.59
N VAL A 381 -1.71 6.74 -19.53
CA VAL A 381 -1.34 7.94 -18.77
C VAL A 381 0.04 7.74 -18.12
N PHE A 382 0.26 6.61 -17.46
CA PHE A 382 1.55 6.24 -16.88
C PHE A 382 2.66 6.23 -17.94
N CYS A 383 2.50 5.50 -19.04
CA CYS A 383 3.52 5.40 -20.09
C CYS A 383 3.85 6.77 -20.71
N THR A 384 2.84 7.63 -20.87
CA THR A 384 3.04 9.00 -21.37
C THR A 384 3.91 9.81 -20.42
N LEU A 385 3.52 9.88 -19.13
CA LEU A 385 4.27 10.61 -18.11
C LEU A 385 5.66 10.02 -17.90
N TRP A 386 5.77 8.70 -17.83
CA TRP A 386 7.05 8.02 -17.67
C TRP A 386 7.99 8.29 -18.85
N GLY A 387 7.48 8.28 -20.09
CA GLY A 387 8.25 8.63 -21.27
C GLY A 387 8.81 10.05 -21.22
N VAL A 388 8.01 11.02 -20.76
CA VAL A 388 8.44 12.42 -20.53
C VAL A 388 9.50 12.49 -19.43
N MET A 389 9.27 11.83 -18.29
CA MET A 389 10.23 11.76 -17.18
C MET A 389 11.58 11.22 -17.66
N VAL A 390 11.58 10.11 -18.40
CA VAL A 390 12.81 9.49 -18.93
C VAL A 390 13.57 10.43 -19.86
N GLN A 391 12.87 11.15 -20.74
CA GLN A 391 13.51 12.13 -21.61
C GLN A 391 14.19 13.25 -20.82
N LEU A 392 13.53 13.75 -19.77
CA LEU A 392 14.09 14.75 -18.86
C LEU A 392 15.31 14.22 -18.10
N VAL A 393 15.25 13.00 -17.55
CA VAL A 393 16.38 12.35 -16.87
C VAL A 393 17.58 12.22 -17.80
N ARG A 394 17.37 11.71 -19.03
CA ARG A 394 18.45 11.57 -20.03
C ARG A 394 19.02 12.91 -20.49
N ALA A 395 18.21 13.98 -20.43
CA ALA A 395 18.66 15.35 -20.68
C ALA A 395 19.36 15.99 -19.48
N ASN A 396 19.56 15.25 -18.38
CA ASN A 396 20.08 15.74 -17.10
C ASN A 396 19.23 16.87 -16.49
N CYS A 397 17.92 16.80 -16.72
CA CYS A 397 16.90 17.74 -16.26
C CYS A 397 15.81 17.00 -15.47
N ALA A 398 16.18 15.96 -14.72
CA ALA A 398 15.23 15.18 -13.93
C ALA A 398 14.41 16.09 -13.00
N PRO A 399 13.09 15.84 -12.84
CA PRO A 399 12.27 16.66 -11.94
C PRO A 399 12.74 16.50 -10.49
N GLU A 400 12.55 17.53 -9.66
CA GLU A 400 13.13 17.59 -8.31
C GLU A 400 12.75 16.37 -7.43
N TRP A 401 11.51 15.88 -7.56
CA TRP A 401 11.01 14.72 -6.82
C TRP A 401 11.70 13.40 -7.22
N TYR A 402 12.27 13.30 -8.42
CA TYR A 402 12.85 12.05 -8.96
C TYR A 402 14.00 11.54 -8.09
N ASN A 403 14.99 12.41 -7.82
CA ASN A 403 16.18 12.05 -7.04
C ASN A 403 15.86 11.79 -5.55
N GLN A 404 14.75 12.34 -5.07
CA GLN A 404 14.32 12.21 -3.68
C GLN A 404 13.56 10.91 -3.45
N CYS A 405 12.89 10.35 -4.45
CA CYS A 405 11.94 9.24 -4.30
C CYS A 405 12.53 8.01 -3.60
N GLU A 406 13.66 7.50 -4.07
CA GLU A 406 14.24 6.26 -3.53
C GLU A 406 14.81 6.48 -2.12
N SER A 407 15.42 7.65 -1.89
CA SER A 407 16.03 8.00 -0.61
C SER A 407 14.99 8.39 0.44
N ALA A 408 13.85 8.94 0.03
CA ALA A 408 12.77 9.35 0.90
C ALA A 408 11.79 8.21 1.19
N PHE A 409 11.45 7.40 0.18
CA PHE A 409 10.33 6.47 0.23
C PHE A 409 10.73 5.00 0.14
N GLY A 410 11.95 4.69 -0.30
CA GLY A 410 12.39 3.33 -0.55
C GLY A 410 11.77 2.67 -1.78
N ILE A 411 11.09 3.44 -2.64
CA ILE A 411 10.51 2.98 -3.91
C ILE A 411 11.09 3.76 -5.08
N THR A 412 11.02 3.19 -6.26
CA THR A 412 11.54 3.80 -7.49
C THR A 412 10.64 4.97 -7.96
N PRO A 413 11.18 5.92 -8.74
CA PRO A 413 10.38 6.97 -9.36
C PRO A 413 9.24 6.41 -10.23
N SER A 414 9.46 5.27 -10.89
CA SER A 414 8.44 4.60 -11.70
C SER A 414 7.29 4.05 -10.84
N GLU A 415 7.58 3.51 -9.65
CA GLU A 415 6.57 3.01 -8.71
C GLU A 415 5.73 4.15 -8.10
N LEU A 416 6.37 5.26 -7.74
CA LEU A 416 5.66 6.47 -7.30
C LEU A 416 4.72 6.96 -8.39
N LEU A 417 5.25 7.08 -9.61
CA LEU A 417 4.51 7.62 -10.75
C LEU A 417 3.32 6.72 -11.13
N VAL A 418 3.50 5.39 -11.21
CA VAL A 418 2.39 4.48 -11.53
C VAL A 418 1.31 4.58 -10.46
N THR A 419 1.67 4.60 -9.18
CA THR A 419 0.72 4.72 -8.06
C THR A 419 -0.08 6.02 -8.17
N LEU A 420 0.59 7.13 -8.46
CA LEU A 420 -0.07 8.42 -8.66
C LEU A 420 -0.98 8.43 -9.88
N THR A 421 -0.59 7.81 -11.00
CA THR A 421 -1.48 7.75 -12.17
C THR A 421 -2.79 7.02 -11.87
N TRP A 422 -2.74 5.97 -11.05
CA TRP A 422 -3.95 5.29 -10.55
C TRP A 422 -4.81 6.17 -9.64
N MET A 423 -4.20 7.02 -8.81
CA MET A 423 -4.94 8.00 -8.02
C MET A 423 -5.57 9.06 -8.93
N ILE A 424 -4.81 9.59 -9.88
CA ILE A 424 -5.24 10.63 -10.83
C ILE A 424 -6.45 10.13 -11.62
N CYS A 425 -6.36 8.96 -12.23
CA CYS A 425 -7.46 8.40 -13.02
C CYS A 425 -8.68 8.05 -12.16
N ALA A 426 -8.50 7.69 -10.88
CA ALA A 426 -9.63 7.48 -9.97
C ALA A 426 -10.44 8.76 -9.70
N GLU A 427 -9.81 9.93 -9.78
CA GLU A 427 -10.46 11.24 -9.60
C GLU A 427 -11.11 11.78 -10.90
N THR A 428 -10.93 11.09 -12.03
CA THR A 428 -11.57 11.49 -13.30
C THR A 428 -13.06 11.15 -13.27
N SER A 429 -13.89 12.07 -13.77
CA SER A 429 -15.35 11.85 -13.79
C SER A 429 -15.67 10.65 -14.68
N ALA A 430 -16.15 9.56 -14.08
CA ALA A 430 -16.45 8.28 -14.70
C ALA A 430 -17.67 8.31 -15.65
N ALA A 431 -17.88 9.38 -16.43
CA ALA A 431 -18.89 9.34 -17.46
C ALA A 431 -18.51 8.23 -18.45
N ASP A 432 -19.37 7.22 -18.60
CA ASP A 432 -19.29 6.00 -19.42
C ASP A 432 -18.99 6.21 -20.93
N ASP A 433 -18.53 7.39 -21.32
CA ASP A 433 -18.29 7.76 -22.69
C ASP A 433 -16.92 7.26 -23.18
N ILE A 434 -16.89 6.96 -24.47
CA ILE A 434 -15.69 6.57 -25.21
C ILE A 434 -14.75 7.78 -25.24
N ILE A 435 -13.86 7.87 -24.25
CA ILE A 435 -12.84 8.92 -24.15
C ILE A 435 -11.91 8.80 -25.36
N LYS A 436 -11.81 9.85 -26.17
CA LYS A 436 -10.82 9.90 -27.27
C LYS A 436 -9.42 10.11 -26.72
N GLY A 437 -8.39 9.76 -27.50
CA GLY A 437 -6.98 9.87 -27.09
C GLY A 437 -6.60 11.24 -26.53
N THR A 438 -7.01 12.34 -27.18
CA THR A 438 -6.73 13.70 -26.73
C THR A 438 -7.49 14.08 -25.45
N GLU A 439 -8.70 13.56 -25.26
CA GLU A 439 -9.50 13.78 -24.06
C GLU A 439 -8.94 13.02 -22.85
N LEU A 440 -8.13 11.97 -23.07
CA LEU A 440 -7.55 11.16 -21.99
C LEU A 440 -6.61 11.99 -21.10
N LEU A 441 -5.69 12.75 -21.70
CA LEU A 441 -4.72 13.54 -20.92
C LEU A 441 -5.37 14.77 -20.28
N GLU A 442 -6.35 15.39 -20.95
CA GLU A 442 -7.15 16.48 -20.37
C GLU A 442 -7.91 15.99 -19.13
N ASN A 443 -8.61 14.85 -19.23
CA ASN A 443 -9.30 14.25 -18.10
C ASN A 443 -8.33 13.88 -16.97
N ALA A 444 -7.17 13.32 -17.29
CA ALA A 444 -6.15 13.02 -16.28
C ALA A 444 -5.59 14.30 -15.63
N ALA A 445 -5.43 15.39 -16.38
CA ALA A 445 -5.01 16.68 -15.81
C ALA A 445 -6.05 17.22 -14.80
N ASP A 446 -7.34 17.06 -15.08
CA ASP A 446 -8.42 17.40 -14.15
C ASP A 446 -8.36 16.51 -12.89
N GLY A 447 -8.11 15.22 -13.05
CA GLY A 447 -7.90 14.28 -11.94
C GLY A 447 -6.71 14.68 -11.06
N ALA A 448 -5.59 15.07 -11.67
CA ALA A 448 -4.41 15.56 -10.95
C ALA A 448 -4.70 16.88 -10.21
N SER A 449 -5.48 17.77 -10.82
CA SER A 449 -5.90 19.03 -10.21
C SER A 449 -6.71 18.79 -8.93
N LYS A 450 -7.63 17.81 -8.94
CA LYS A 450 -8.40 17.42 -7.74
C LYS A 450 -7.53 16.85 -6.63
N LEU A 451 -6.49 16.07 -6.97
CA LEU A 451 -5.53 15.59 -5.97
C LEU A 451 -4.73 16.74 -5.34
N LEU A 452 -4.45 17.81 -6.10
CA LEU A 452 -3.78 18.99 -5.56
C LEU A 452 -4.63 19.74 -4.54
N GLU A 453 -5.96 19.63 -4.60
CA GLU A 453 -6.90 20.19 -3.60
C GLU A 453 -6.85 19.45 -2.26
N PHE A 454 -6.28 18.24 -2.20
CA PHE A 454 -6.15 17.51 -0.94
C PHE A 454 -5.09 18.18 -0.07
N ASP A 455 -5.33 18.24 1.24
CA ASP A 455 -4.23 18.51 2.17
C ASP A 455 -3.21 17.36 2.15
N ASP A 456 -1.99 17.63 2.64
CA ASP A 456 -0.94 16.61 2.60
C ASP A 456 -1.30 15.34 3.38
N PRO A 457 -1.90 15.38 4.59
CA PRO A 457 -2.32 14.16 5.28
C PRO A 457 -3.27 13.29 4.45
N LYS A 458 -4.31 13.88 3.85
CA LYS A 458 -5.26 13.15 2.99
C LYS A 458 -4.56 12.58 1.77
N LEU A 459 -3.71 13.36 1.10
CA LEU A 459 -2.94 12.91 -0.06
C LEU A 459 -2.08 11.68 0.29
N TRP A 460 -1.39 11.72 1.43
CA TRP A 460 -0.57 10.61 1.93
C TRP A 460 -1.38 9.37 2.27
N ILE A 461 -2.52 9.53 2.95
CA ILE A 461 -3.39 8.40 3.29
C ILE A 461 -3.91 7.75 2.01
N THR A 462 -4.43 8.53 1.06
CA THR A 462 -4.88 8.01 -0.24
C THR A 462 -3.75 7.30 -0.98
N PHE A 463 -2.54 7.86 -0.95
CA PHE A 463 -1.37 7.25 -1.56
C PHE A 463 -0.98 5.91 -0.92
N LEU A 464 -0.90 5.84 0.42
CA LEU A 464 -0.56 4.60 1.13
C LEU A 464 -1.57 3.48 0.84
N TYR A 465 -2.87 3.82 0.83
CA TYR A 465 -3.92 2.87 0.44
C TYR A 465 -3.75 2.40 -1.00
N LYS A 466 -3.51 3.32 -1.93
CA LYS A 466 -3.34 2.96 -3.33
C LYS A 466 -2.07 2.14 -3.57
N PHE A 467 -0.98 2.50 -2.89
CA PHE A 467 0.30 1.79 -2.96
C PHE A 467 0.18 0.36 -2.42
N ALA A 468 -0.45 0.17 -1.27
CA ALA A 468 -0.71 -1.17 -0.72
C ALA A 468 -1.55 -2.00 -1.71
N TRP A 469 -2.68 -1.45 -2.17
CA TRP A 469 -3.57 -2.10 -3.13
C TRP A 469 -2.87 -2.50 -4.44
N MET A 470 -1.98 -1.65 -4.96
CA MET A 470 -1.24 -1.96 -6.20
C MET A 470 -0.22 -3.08 -6.05
N ASN A 471 0.31 -3.26 -4.84
CA ASN A 471 1.28 -4.32 -4.54
C ASN A 471 0.59 -5.57 -3.96
N GLU A 472 -0.71 -5.53 -3.69
CA GLU A 472 -1.48 -6.72 -3.36
C GLU A 472 -1.49 -7.66 -4.57
N LEU A 473 -1.10 -8.92 -4.32
CA LEU A 473 -1.10 -9.99 -5.32
C LEU A 473 -2.55 -10.44 -5.58
N VAL A 474 -3.36 -9.58 -6.17
CA VAL A 474 -4.70 -9.94 -6.63
C VAL A 474 -4.52 -10.92 -7.77
N ASN A 475 -5.05 -12.14 -7.61
CA ASN A 475 -5.09 -13.12 -8.69
C ASN A 475 -6.07 -12.60 -9.75
N PRO A 476 -5.59 -12.17 -10.93
CA PRO A 476 -6.48 -11.70 -11.96
C PRO A 476 -7.36 -12.86 -12.46
N GLY A 477 -8.60 -12.54 -12.85
CA GLY A 477 -9.44 -13.49 -13.58
C GLY A 477 -8.80 -13.93 -14.90
N GLU A 478 -9.28 -15.01 -15.51
CA GLU A 478 -8.72 -15.52 -16.80
C GLU A 478 -8.73 -14.46 -17.92
N ASP A 479 -9.78 -13.64 -17.97
CA ASP A 479 -9.88 -12.53 -18.92
C ASP A 479 -8.84 -11.44 -18.64
N GLU A 480 -8.57 -11.15 -17.36
CA GLU A 480 -7.55 -10.18 -16.92
C GLU A 480 -6.14 -10.68 -17.22
N LYS A 481 -5.83 -11.96 -16.95
CA LYS A 481 -4.54 -12.58 -17.29
C LYS A 481 -4.25 -12.51 -18.79
N SER A 482 -5.27 -12.78 -19.60
CA SER A 482 -5.17 -12.74 -21.06
C SER A 482 -4.90 -11.31 -21.53
N PHE A 483 -5.61 -10.34 -20.95
CA PHE A 483 -5.40 -8.92 -21.22
C PHE A 483 -4.01 -8.45 -20.76
N GLU A 484 -3.59 -8.82 -19.55
CA GLU A 484 -2.27 -8.53 -18.98
C GLU A 484 -1.15 -9.02 -19.89
N THR A 485 -1.22 -10.27 -20.34
CA THR A 485 -0.21 -10.85 -21.25
C THR A 485 -0.10 -10.06 -22.56
N LEU A 486 -1.25 -9.65 -23.12
CA LEU A 486 -1.29 -8.85 -24.34
C LEU A 486 -0.65 -7.47 -24.10
N VAL A 487 -1.01 -6.82 -22.99
CA VAL A 487 -0.51 -5.50 -22.60
C VAL A 487 0.99 -5.54 -22.30
N GLN A 488 1.48 -6.53 -21.54
CA GLN A 488 2.91 -6.71 -21.25
C GLN A 488 3.75 -6.80 -22.53
N ASN A 489 3.27 -7.47 -23.57
CA ASN A 489 3.98 -7.50 -24.85
C ASN A 489 4.10 -6.12 -25.49
N GLN A 490 3.04 -5.30 -25.43
CA GLN A 490 3.07 -3.92 -25.93
C GLN A 490 4.02 -3.04 -25.10
N LEU A 491 3.99 -3.20 -23.78
CA LEU A 491 4.87 -2.47 -22.86
C LEU A 491 6.33 -2.81 -23.10
N ARG A 492 6.67 -4.09 -23.31
CA ARG A 492 8.04 -4.50 -23.66
C ARG A 492 8.54 -3.87 -24.96
N VAL A 493 7.68 -3.77 -26.00
CA VAL A 493 8.00 -3.05 -27.24
C VAL A 493 8.27 -1.59 -26.93
N HIS A 494 7.35 -0.94 -26.21
CA HIS A 494 7.41 0.47 -25.87
C HIS A 494 8.68 0.85 -25.09
N ILE A 495 9.03 0.10 -24.04
CA ILE A 495 10.27 0.34 -23.27
C ILE A 495 11.50 0.17 -24.18
N SER A 496 11.53 -0.90 -24.98
CA SER A 496 12.66 -1.20 -25.86
C SER A 496 12.87 -0.07 -26.88
N GLU A 497 11.79 0.52 -27.40
CA GLU A 497 11.83 1.64 -28.32
C GLU A 497 12.28 2.95 -27.65
N ILE A 498 11.69 3.30 -26.50
CA ILE A 498 12.03 4.55 -25.77
C ILE A 498 13.48 4.54 -25.30
N LEU A 499 13.90 3.44 -24.67
CA LEU A 499 15.24 3.33 -24.09
C LEU A 499 16.29 2.86 -25.10
N ARG A 500 15.87 2.34 -26.26
CA ARG A 500 16.75 1.73 -27.27
C ARG A 500 17.57 0.57 -26.71
N ILE A 501 16.92 -0.30 -25.96
CA ILE A 501 17.53 -1.48 -25.34
C ILE A 501 16.85 -2.76 -25.80
N GLN A 502 17.56 -3.88 -25.64
CA GLN A 502 16.97 -5.21 -25.74
C GLN A 502 16.69 -5.74 -24.33
N LEU A 503 15.42 -5.99 -24.04
CA LEU A 503 15.02 -6.60 -22.77
C LEU A 503 15.44 -8.09 -22.69
N PRO A 504 15.77 -8.61 -21.49
CA PRO A 504 16.08 -10.04 -21.29
C PRO A 504 15.01 -10.99 -21.84
N HIS A 505 13.75 -10.62 -21.66
CA HIS A 505 12.57 -11.32 -22.16
C HIS A 505 11.82 -10.40 -23.14
N PRO A 506 12.13 -10.49 -24.45
CA PRO A 506 11.50 -9.64 -25.46
C PRO A 506 10.01 -9.97 -25.66
N PRO A 507 9.25 -9.12 -26.36
CA PRO A 507 7.85 -9.38 -26.73
C PRO A 507 7.68 -10.74 -27.41
N GLY A 508 6.64 -11.48 -27.04
CA GLY A 508 6.36 -12.81 -27.60
C GLY A 508 7.21 -13.95 -27.03
N PHE A 509 8.11 -13.67 -26.08
CA PHE A 509 8.81 -14.70 -25.33
C PHE A 509 7.84 -15.44 -24.39
N GLN A 510 7.19 -16.48 -24.90
CA GLN A 510 6.51 -17.48 -24.07
C GLN A 510 7.52 -18.57 -23.73
N ARG A 511 8.04 -18.57 -22.50
CA ARG A 511 8.67 -19.79 -21.95
C ARG A 511 7.57 -20.84 -21.99
N GLY A 512 7.76 -21.90 -22.80
CA GLY A 512 6.73 -22.90 -23.08
C GLY A 512 6.03 -23.30 -21.78
N SER A 513 4.72 -23.03 -21.71
CA SER A 513 3.79 -23.33 -20.61
C SER A 513 4.42 -24.23 -19.55
N VAL A 514 5.18 -23.65 -18.62
CA VAL A 514 5.43 -24.32 -17.34
C VAL A 514 4.03 -24.46 -16.78
N ALA A 515 3.59 -25.70 -16.57
CA ALA A 515 2.27 -26.02 -16.03
C ALA A 515 1.95 -24.98 -14.97
N GLU A 516 0.91 -24.17 -15.22
CA GLU A 516 0.50 -23.09 -14.34
C GLU A 516 0.56 -23.62 -12.92
N MET A 517 1.53 -23.13 -12.13
CA MET A 517 1.53 -23.46 -10.73
C MET A 517 0.27 -22.82 -10.19
N ASP A 518 -0.60 -23.69 -9.68
CA ASP A 518 -1.84 -23.31 -9.04
C ASP A 518 -1.52 -22.42 -7.83
N PHE A 519 -1.36 -21.10 -8.04
CA PHE A 519 -1.31 -20.06 -7.00
C PHE A 519 -2.62 -20.01 -6.16
N PHE A 520 -3.56 -20.91 -6.45
CA PHE A 520 -4.99 -20.92 -6.06
C PHE A 520 -5.29 -21.07 -4.57
N ASN A 521 -4.32 -20.98 -3.67
CA ASN A 521 -4.61 -21.16 -2.25
C ASN A 521 -4.12 -20.05 -1.32
N LEU A 522 -3.72 -18.86 -1.79
CA LEU A 522 -3.76 -17.68 -0.90
C LEU A 522 -5.23 -17.35 -0.55
N PRO A 523 -5.55 -16.80 0.64
CA PRO A 523 -6.92 -16.47 1.00
C PRO A 523 -7.56 -15.58 -0.07
N GLN A 524 -8.47 -16.16 -0.85
CA GLN A 524 -9.10 -15.50 -1.98
C GLN A 524 -10.16 -14.52 -1.46
N GLN A 525 -9.93 -13.22 -1.61
CA GLN A 525 -11.02 -12.26 -1.59
C GLN A 525 -11.60 -12.12 -2.99
N ARG A 526 -12.89 -12.48 -3.13
CA ARG A 526 -13.69 -11.99 -4.26
C ARG A 526 -13.98 -10.51 -4.01
N PHE A 527 -13.33 -9.62 -4.74
CA PHE A 527 -13.77 -8.24 -4.82
C PHE A 527 -15.01 -8.13 -5.72
N ALA A 528 -15.91 -7.21 -5.37
CA ALA A 528 -17.02 -6.84 -6.22
C ALA A 528 -16.49 -6.03 -7.42
N ASP A 529 -17.05 -6.34 -8.60
CA ASP A 529 -16.88 -5.72 -9.92
C ASP A 529 -16.02 -4.44 -10.04
N PHE A 530 -15.10 -4.46 -11.02
CA PHE A 530 -14.17 -3.39 -11.47
C PHE A 530 -14.81 -2.07 -11.96
N GLY A 531 -16.02 -1.72 -11.52
CA GLY A 531 -16.71 -0.50 -11.90
C GLY A 531 -16.67 0.57 -10.79
N MET A 532 -15.94 1.66 -11.02
CA MET A 532 -16.26 2.94 -10.37
C MET A 532 -17.68 3.33 -10.79
N ASN A 533 -18.60 3.31 -9.83
CA ASN A 533 -20.03 3.61 -10.06
C ASN A 533 -20.22 5.11 -10.41
N PRO A 534 -20.77 5.46 -11.58
CA PRO A 534 -20.67 6.81 -12.18
C PRO A 534 -21.66 7.86 -11.64
N ARG A 535 -22.03 7.81 -10.35
CA ARG A 535 -22.98 8.78 -9.73
C ARG A 535 -22.46 9.48 -8.46
N MET A 536 -21.14 9.65 -8.37
CA MET A 536 -20.43 10.05 -7.14
C MET A 536 -20.19 11.58 -6.93
N ASN A 537 -20.76 12.48 -7.74
CA ASN A 537 -20.27 13.88 -7.83
C ASN A 537 -20.97 14.99 -7.03
N ASN A 538 -21.87 14.72 -6.08
CA ASN A 538 -22.48 15.81 -5.28
C ASN A 538 -22.33 15.49 -3.80
N PHE A 539 -21.36 16.08 -3.09
CA PHE A 539 -21.41 16.48 -1.66
C PHE A 539 -20.05 17.02 -1.17
N TYR A 540 -19.48 18.00 -1.88
CA TYR A 540 -18.49 18.91 -1.31
C TYR A 540 -18.95 20.35 -1.57
N SER A 541 -19.76 20.87 -0.66
CA SER A 541 -20.12 22.28 -0.50
C SER A 541 -20.37 22.53 0.98
#